data_AF-A0A132T388-F1
#
_entry.id   AF-A0A132T388-F1
#
_cell.length_a   1.000
_cell.length_b   1.000
_cell.length_c   1.000
_cell.angle_alpha   90.00
_cell.angle_beta   90.00
_cell.angle_gamma   90.00
#
_symmetry.space_group_name_H-M   'P 1'
#
loop_
_entity.id
_entity.type
_entity.pdbx_description
1 polymer ?
#
loop_
_entity_poly.entity_id
_entity_poly.type
_entity_poly.pdbx_seq_one_letter_code
_entity_poly.pdbx_strand_id
1 'polypeptide(L)'
;MAVALTAAWVNIAPVHAETFAQLDPVPVAASPGCAGSVRAEAQMTPVQVDGRVENGVRVAIHYDAGVYDGSCALTVSAAWANLDTGASGSGDITAVSTIDGHYGFIGYANTTFATGGGTISVTLGTHPGAEMRITV
;
A
#
# COMPACT_ATOMS: atom_id res chain seq x y z
N MET A 1 27.19 -55.62 2.22
CA MET A 1 27.29 -54.19 1.85
C MET A 1 25.90 -53.58 1.96
N ALA A 2 25.71 -52.59 2.82
CA ALA A 2 24.44 -51.87 2.96
C ALA A 2 24.65 -50.44 2.46
N VAL A 3 23.88 -50.04 1.45
CA VAL A 3 23.92 -48.68 0.88
C VAL A 3 22.93 -47.83 1.68
N ALA A 4 23.42 -46.88 2.46
CA ALA A 4 22.58 -45.92 3.18
C ALA A 4 22.18 -44.79 2.23
N LEU A 5 20.89 -44.68 1.94
CA LEU A 5 20.30 -43.54 1.22
C LEU A 5 20.23 -42.35 2.18
N THR A 6 21.12 -41.37 2.01
CA THR A 6 21.02 -40.08 2.68
C THR A 6 19.96 -39.24 1.95
N ALA A 7 18.75 -39.19 2.49
CA ALA A 7 17.72 -38.26 2.03
C ALA A 7 18.17 -36.83 2.36
N ALA A 8 18.50 -36.05 1.33
CA ALA A 8 18.76 -34.62 1.48
C ALA A 8 17.43 -33.91 1.71
N TRP A 9 17.11 -33.61 2.97
CA TRP A 9 16.00 -32.72 3.31
C TRP A 9 16.36 -31.30 2.86
N VAL A 10 15.84 -30.92 1.70
CA VAL A 10 15.87 -29.54 1.23
C VAL A 10 14.90 -28.76 2.10
N ASN A 11 15.44 -27.98 3.04
CA ASN A 11 14.67 -26.98 3.77
C ASN A 11 14.30 -25.86 2.80
N ILE A 12 13.16 -25.99 2.13
CA ILE A 12 12.55 -24.86 1.41
C ILE A 12 11.98 -23.96 2.51
N ALA A 13 12.67 -22.86 2.81
CA ALA A 13 12.11 -21.81 3.64
C ALA A 13 10.78 -21.36 3.01
N PRO A 14 9.71 -21.19 3.80
CA PRO A 14 8.48 -20.62 3.26
C PRO A 14 8.81 -19.24 2.69
N VAL A 15 8.58 -19.04 1.39
CA VAL A 15 8.44 -17.71 0.81
C VAL A 15 7.19 -17.12 1.48
N HIS A 16 7.41 -16.25 2.46
CA HIS A 16 6.33 -15.46 3.02
C HIS A 16 5.89 -14.46 1.95
N ALA A 17 4.69 -14.67 1.40
CA ALA A 17 3.98 -13.66 0.63
C ALA A 17 3.80 -12.43 1.53
N GLU A 18 4.50 -11.33 1.23
CA GLU A 18 4.31 -10.07 1.94
C GLU A 18 2.94 -9.51 1.55
N THR A 19 1.92 -9.71 2.38
CA THR A 19 0.56 -9.21 2.13
C THR A 19 0.37 -7.76 2.60
N PHE A 20 1.42 -7.15 3.13
CA PHE A 20 1.47 -5.80 3.66
C PHE A 20 2.86 -5.21 3.40
N ALA A 21 2.89 -3.94 3.01
CA ALA A 21 4.10 -3.15 2.89
C ALA A 21 3.79 -1.70 3.27
N GLN A 22 4.82 -0.97 3.71
CA GLN A 22 4.67 0.43 4.11
C GLN A 22 5.88 1.25 3.66
N LEU A 23 5.65 2.55 3.50
CA LEU A 23 6.67 3.56 3.28
C LEU A 23 6.73 4.49 4.48
N ASP A 24 7.95 4.82 4.90
CA ASP A 24 8.18 5.74 6.00
C ASP A 24 7.63 7.15 5.70
N PRO A 25 7.34 7.94 6.75
CA PRO A 25 6.93 9.32 6.58
C PRO A 25 7.96 10.16 5.80
N VAL A 26 7.47 10.92 4.82
CA VAL A 26 8.27 11.91 4.07
C VAL A 26 7.65 13.29 4.20
N PRO A 27 8.46 14.37 4.16
CA PRO A 27 7.94 15.72 4.23
C PRO A 27 7.14 16.09 2.98
N VAL A 28 6.02 16.78 3.17
CA VAL A 28 5.16 17.29 2.09
C VAL A 28 4.65 18.69 2.39
N ALA A 29 4.33 19.44 1.35
CA ALA A 29 3.64 20.72 1.44
C ALA A 29 2.46 20.71 0.47
N ALA A 30 1.27 20.46 1.00
CA ALA A 30 0.06 20.31 0.17
C ALA A 30 -0.42 21.67 -0.37
N SER A 31 -0.28 22.72 0.44
CA SER A 31 -0.63 24.10 0.12
C SER A 31 0.08 25.06 1.08
N PRO A 32 0.06 26.39 0.84
CA PRO A 32 0.63 27.37 1.77
C PRO A 32 0.04 27.22 3.18
N GLY A 33 0.90 27.00 4.18
CA GLY A 33 0.49 26.77 5.58
C GLY A 33 0.13 25.32 5.92
N CYS A 34 0.08 24.41 4.93
CA CYS A 34 -0.21 22.98 5.10
C CYS A 34 1.03 22.11 4.81
N ALA A 35 2.14 22.46 5.46
CA ALA A 35 3.32 21.59 5.50
C ALA A 35 3.11 20.48 6.53
N GLY A 36 3.74 19.33 6.32
CA GLY A 36 3.56 18.18 7.18
C GLY A 36 4.35 16.97 6.72
N SER A 37 3.87 15.80 7.10
CA SER A 37 4.41 14.52 6.64
C SER A 37 3.33 13.62 6.10
N VAL A 38 3.72 12.74 5.17
CA VAL A 38 2.86 11.67 4.68
C VAL A 38 3.61 10.35 4.72
N ARG A 39 2.96 9.33 5.27
CA ARG A 39 3.38 7.93 5.13
C ARG A 39 2.33 7.16 4.36
N ALA A 40 2.70 5.99 3.86
CA ALA A 40 1.79 5.15 3.10
C ALA A 40 1.90 3.70 3.50
N GLU A 41 0.80 2.99 3.32
CA GLU A 41 0.72 1.54 3.46
C GLU A 41 -0.02 0.97 2.27
N ALA A 42 0.33 -0.27 1.91
CA ALA A 42 -0.43 -1.05 0.98
C ALA A 42 -0.62 -2.46 1.56
N GLN A 43 -1.79 -3.04 1.31
CA GLN A 43 -2.16 -4.34 1.84
C GLN A 43 -3.07 -5.09 0.87
N MET A 44 -2.96 -6.41 0.87
CA MET A 44 -3.95 -7.27 0.22
C MET A 44 -5.33 -7.00 0.83
N THR A 45 -6.35 -6.88 -0.02
CA THR A 45 -7.74 -6.69 0.39
C THR A 45 -8.70 -7.38 -0.58
N PRO A 46 -9.86 -7.89 -0.13
CA PRO A 46 -10.91 -8.30 -1.05
C PRO A 46 -11.50 -7.10 -1.78
N VAL A 47 -11.73 -7.23 -3.09
CA VAL A 47 -12.39 -6.24 -3.95
C VAL A 47 -13.58 -6.88 -4.68
N GLN A 48 -14.60 -6.09 -4.99
CA GLN A 48 -15.74 -6.55 -5.80
C GLN A 48 -15.50 -6.22 -7.27
N VAL A 49 -15.47 -7.24 -8.11
CA VAL A 49 -15.35 -7.12 -9.57
C VAL A 49 -16.45 -7.95 -10.20
N ASP A 50 -17.32 -7.32 -11.00
CA ASP A 50 -18.40 -8.01 -11.73
C ASP A 50 -19.25 -8.98 -10.89
N GLY A 51 -19.51 -8.63 -9.62
CA GLY A 51 -20.31 -9.43 -8.70
C GLY A 51 -19.56 -10.61 -8.06
N ARG A 52 -18.23 -10.66 -8.18
CA ARG A 52 -17.36 -11.63 -7.50
C ARG A 52 -16.38 -10.93 -6.55
N VAL A 53 -16.03 -11.63 -5.47
CA VAL A 53 -14.92 -11.24 -4.60
C VAL A 53 -13.64 -11.70 -5.26
N GLU A 54 -12.77 -10.76 -5.60
CA GLU A 54 -11.42 -11.01 -6.10
C GLU A 54 -10.40 -10.43 -5.11
N ASN A 55 -9.13 -10.83 -5.23
CA ASN A 55 -8.07 -10.20 -4.47
C ASN A 55 -7.59 -8.92 -5.18
N GLY A 56 -7.31 -7.90 -4.38
CA GLY A 56 -6.77 -6.63 -4.84
C GLY A 56 -5.84 -6.01 -3.81
N VAL A 57 -5.45 -4.76 -4.05
CA VAL A 57 -4.62 -4.00 -3.12
C VAL A 57 -5.38 -2.80 -2.61
N ARG A 58 -5.39 -2.62 -1.30
CA ARG A 58 -5.75 -1.37 -0.64
C ARG A 58 -4.49 -0.56 -0.43
N VAL A 59 -4.51 0.69 -0.87
CA VAL A 59 -3.43 1.66 -0.62
C VAL A 59 -3.99 2.76 0.26
N ALA A 60 -3.33 3.03 1.38
CA ALA A 60 -3.71 4.10 2.28
C ALA A 60 -2.55 5.07 2.50
N ILE A 61 -2.91 6.32 2.79
CA ILE A 61 -1.99 7.37 3.20
C ILE A 61 -2.42 7.92 4.56
N HIS A 62 -1.43 8.39 5.32
CA HIS A 62 -1.64 9.13 6.55
C HIS A 62 -0.93 10.47 6.41
N TYR A 63 -1.71 11.54 6.21
CA TYR A 63 -1.21 12.90 6.12
C TYR A 63 -1.39 13.63 7.45
N ASP A 64 -0.29 14.11 8.01
CA ASP A 64 -0.27 14.89 9.24
C ASP A 64 0.31 16.28 8.95
N ALA A 65 -0.53 17.30 8.98
CA ALA A 65 -0.16 18.71 8.80
C ALA A 65 0.19 19.42 10.13
N GLY A 66 0.06 18.74 11.28
CA GLY A 66 0.12 19.36 12.61
C GLY A 66 -1.07 20.29 12.94
N VAL A 67 -1.99 20.49 11.98
CA VAL A 67 -3.25 21.24 12.13
C VAL A 67 -4.39 20.28 11.80
N TYR A 68 -5.39 20.21 12.70
CA TYR A 68 -6.41 19.16 12.71
C TYR A 68 -7.85 19.66 12.58
N ASP A 69 -8.02 20.93 12.18
CA ASP A 69 -9.33 21.57 12.01
C ASP A 69 -9.98 21.28 10.63
N GLY A 70 -9.31 20.50 9.78
CA GLY A 70 -9.77 20.16 8.45
C GLY A 70 -9.40 21.15 7.35
N SER A 71 -8.61 22.19 7.64
CA SER A 71 -8.17 23.16 6.64
C SER A 71 -7.14 22.62 5.66
N CYS A 72 -6.41 21.56 6.03
CA CYS A 72 -5.32 21.00 5.24
C CYS A 72 -5.70 19.66 4.62
N ALA A 73 -5.56 19.55 3.30
CA ALA A 73 -5.80 18.33 2.54
C ALA A 73 -4.66 18.06 1.56
N LEU A 74 -4.27 16.79 1.43
CA LEU A 74 -3.23 16.31 0.52
C LEU A 74 -3.83 15.28 -0.45
N THR A 75 -3.63 15.49 -1.74
CA THR A 75 -3.94 14.49 -2.78
C THR A 75 -2.64 13.82 -3.23
N VAL A 76 -2.62 12.49 -3.20
CA VAL A 76 -1.48 11.67 -3.61
C VAL A 76 -1.89 10.70 -4.70
N SER A 77 -1.19 10.73 -5.82
CA SER A 77 -1.35 9.73 -6.88
C SER A 77 -0.67 8.43 -6.49
N ALA A 78 -1.43 7.34 -6.49
CA ALA A 78 -0.94 5.98 -6.35
C ALA A 78 -1.04 5.26 -7.69
N ALA A 79 0.02 4.58 -8.09
CA ALA A 79 0.06 3.72 -9.27
C ALA A 79 0.41 2.30 -8.84
N TRP A 80 -0.10 1.32 -9.58
CA TRP A 80 0.17 -0.09 -9.35
C TRP A 80 0.49 -0.81 -10.66
N ALA A 81 1.32 -1.84 -10.57
CA ALA A 81 1.62 -2.77 -11.65
C ALA A 81 1.62 -4.20 -11.10
N ASN A 82 0.90 -5.09 -11.77
CA ASN A 82 0.98 -6.53 -11.56
C ASN A 82 2.16 -7.06 -12.40
N LEU A 83 3.24 -7.45 -11.73
CA LEU A 83 4.49 -7.88 -12.36
C LEU A 83 4.36 -9.24 -13.05
N ASP A 84 3.36 -10.04 -12.66
CA ASP A 84 3.15 -11.38 -13.20
C ASP A 84 2.31 -11.34 -14.49
N THR A 85 1.34 -10.42 -14.58
CA THR A 85 0.43 -10.31 -15.73
C THR A 85 0.73 -9.12 -16.66
N GLY A 86 1.49 -8.13 -16.18
CA GLY A 86 1.75 -6.87 -16.89
C GLY A 86 0.59 -5.87 -16.81
N ALA A 87 -0.51 -6.18 -16.10
CA ALA A 87 -1.60 -5.23 -15.88
C ALA A 87 -1.15 -4.06 -14.99
N SER A 88 -1.71 -2.87 -15.18
CA SER A 88 -1.37 -1.69 -14.38
C SER A 88 -2.53 -0.72 -14.30
N GLY A 89 -2.51 0.14 -13.29
CA GLY A 89 -3.47 1.22 -13.13
C GLY A 89 -3.00 2.27 -12.15
N SER A 90 -3.84 3.28 -11.92
CA SER A 90 -3.56 4.36 -10.97
C SER A 90 -4.85 4.96 -10.43
N GLY A 91 -4.74 5.68 -9.32
CA GLY A 91 -5.81 6.47 -8.73
C GLY A 91 -5.25 7.46 -7.72
N ASP A 92 -6.03 8.49 -7.42
CA ASP A 92 -5.66 9.50 -6.43
C ASP A 92 -6.29 9.18 -5.07
N ILE A 93 -5.57 9.53 -4.01
CA ILE A 93 -6.02 9.40 -2.62
C ILE A 93 -5.94 10.79 -1.99
N THR A 94 -7.08 11.31 -1.51
CA THR A 94 -7.12 12.62 -0.82
C THR A 94 -7.36 12.43 0.66
N ALA A 95 -6.36 12.80 1.47
CA ALA A 95 -6.44 12.80 2.92
C ALA A 95 -6.60 14.23 3.45
N VAL A 96 -7.52 14.41 4.41
CA VAL A 96 -7.70 15.68 5.14
C VAL A 96 -7.11 15.51 6.52
N SER A 97 -6.17 16.37 6.92
CA SER A 97 -5.54 16.35 8.25
C SER A 97 -6.57 16.73 9.32
N THR A 98 -7.35 15.75 9.74
CA THR A 98 -8.29 15.80 10.87
C THR A 98 -8.05 14.58 11.75
N ILE A 99 -8.27 14.73 13.05
CA ILE A 99 -8.32 13.59 13.97
C ILE A 99 -9.68 12.91 13.80
N ASP A 100 -9.67 11.64 13.40
CA ASP A 100 -10.87 10.82 13.41
C ASP A 100 -11.37 10.66 14.85
N GLY A 101 -12.64 11.04 15.08
CA GLY A 101 -13.23 11.08 16.41
C GLY A 101 -13.49 9.71 17.03
N HIS A 102 -13.26 8.61 16.30
CA HIS A 102 -13.49 7.25 16.76
C HIS A 102 -12.17 6.53 17.09
N TYR A 103 -11.24 6.47 16.14
CA TYR A 103 -9.98 5.72 16.25
C TYR A 103 -8.75 6.61 16.44
N GLY A 104 -8.90 7.93 16.38
CA GLY A 104 -7.80 8.88 16.56
C GLY A 104 -6.82 8.93 15.37
N PHE A 105 -7.19 8.37 14.22
CA PHE A 105 -6.35 8.45 13.02
C PHE A 105 -6.25 9.88 12.53
N ILE A 106 -5.04 10.29 12.12
CA ILE A 106 -4.79 11.60 11.54
C ILE A 106 -4.67 11.46 10.02
N GLY A 107 -5.50 12.22 9.31
CA GLY A 107 -5.46 12.34 7.86
C GLY A 107 -5.36 11.02 7.12
N TYR A 108 -6.22 10.08 7.51
CA TYR A 108 -6.30 8.79 6.87
C TYR A 108 -7.23 8.84 5.66
N ALA A 109 -6.73 8.37 4.53
CA ALA A 109 -7.55 8.08 3.36
C ALA A 109 -6.99 6.86 2.64
N ASN A 110 -7.84 6.17 1.89
CA ASN A 110 -7.42 5.01 1.13
C ASN A 110 -8.23 4.86 -0.16
N THR A 111 -7.68 4.05 -1.05
CA THR A 111 -8.36 3.54 -2.24
C THR A 111 -8.09 2.05 -2.37
N THR A 112 -8.91 1.36 -3.15
CA THR A 112 -8.73 -0.06 -3.46
C THR A 112 -8.61 -0.25 -4.97
N PHE A 113 -7.71 -1.15 -5.36
CA PHE A 113 -7.44 -1.48 -6.75
C PHE A 113 -7.71 -2.95 -7.01
N ALA A 114 -8.48 -3.23 -8.06
CA ALA A 114 -8.63 -4.58 -8.60
C ALA A 114 -7.39 -4.93 -9.45
N THR A 115 -6.36 -5.42 -8.79
CA THR A 115 -5.05 -5.73 -9.40
C THR A 115 -4.97 -7.14 -9.98
N GLY A 116 -5.93 -7.99 -9.61
CA GLY A 116 -5.81 -9.44 -9.76
C GLY A 116 -4.78 -10.03 -8.81
N GLY A 117 -4.66 -11.36 -8.83
CA GLY A 117 -3.64 -12.09 -8.07
C GLY A 117 -2.24 -11.92 -8.67
N GLY A 118 -1.23 -12.12 -7.83
CA GLY A 118 0.18 -12.07 -8.21
C GLY A 118 1.00 -11.04 -7.44
N THR A 119 2.19 -10.74 -7.95
CA THR A 119 3.11 -9.77 -7.36
C THR A 119 2.77 -8.36 -7.82
N ILE A 120 2.31 -7.52 -6.91
CA ILE A 120 1.92 -6.14 -7.17
C ILE A 120 3.00 -5.19 -6.66
N SER A 121 3.52 -4.33 -7.54
CA SER A 121 4.32 -3.16 -7.16
C SER A 121 3.41 -1.94 -7.09
N VAL A 122 3.47 -1.20 -5.98
CA VAL A 122 2.74 0.04 -5.74
C VAL A 122 3.73 1.18 -5.54
N THR A 123 3.51 2.30 -6.24
CA THR A 123 4.32 3.52 -6.13
C THR A 123 3.43 4.72 -5.84
N LEU A 124 3.94 5.69 -5.08
CA LEU A 124 3.21 6.92 -4.76
C LEU A 124 4.00 8.14 -5.23
N GLY A 125 3.29 9.16 -5.73
CA GLY A 125 3.90 10.42 -6.18
C GLY A 125 4.67 11.17 -5.08
N THR A 126 4.33 10.96 -3.81
CA THR A 126 5.02 11.54 -2.65
C THR A 126 6.33 10.85 -2.31
N HIS A 127 6.55 9.63 -2.80
CA HIS A 127 7.71 8.79 -2.47
C HIS A 127 8.47 8.39 -3.76
N PRO A 128 9.06 9.36 -4.48
CA PRO A 128 9.71 9.08 -5.76
C PRO A 128 10.85 8.07 -5.59
N GLY A 129 10.82 7.00 -6.38
CA GLY A 129 11.84 5.94 -6.38
C GLY A 129 11.65 4.86 -5.31
N ALA A 130 10.67 4.99 -4.42
CA ALA A 130 10.29 3.92 -3.49
C ALA A 130 9.10 3.13 -4.04
N GLU A 131 9.04 1.84 -3.71
CA GLU A 131 7.92 0.96 -4.04
C GLU A 131 7.54 0.07 -2.86
N MET A 132 6.26 -0.27 -2.79
CA MET A 132 5.71 -1.29 -1.90
C MET A 132 5.41 -2.53 -2.75
N ARG A 133 6.01 -3.68 -2.42
CA ARG A 133 5.74 -4.95 -3.09
C ARG A 133 4.84 -5.82 -2.24
N ILE A 134 3.79 -6.35 -2.86
CA ILE A 134 2.76 -7.14 -2.17
C ILE A 134 2.41 -8.35 -3.03
N THR A 135 2.25 -9.51 -2.39
CA THR A 135 1.66 -10.68 -3.04
C THR A 135 0.17 -10.75 -2.70
N VAL A 136 -0.65 -10.84 -3.75
CA VAL A 136 -2.12 -10.79 -3.72
C VAL A 136 -2.73 -12.12 -4.17
#